data_AF-A0A7W1LEG7-F1
#
_entry.id   AF-A0A7W1LEG7-F1
#
_cell.length_a   1.000
_cell.length_b   1.000
_cell.length_c   1.000
_cell.angle_alpha   90.00
_cell.angle_beta   90.00
_cell.angle_gamma   90.00
#
_symmetry.space_group_name_H-M   'P 1'
#
loop_
_entity.id
_entity.type
_entity.pdbx_description
1 polymer ?
#
loop_
_entity_poly.entity_id
_entity_poly.type
_entity_poly.pdbx_seq_one_letter_code
_entity_poly.pdbx_strand_id
1 'polypeptide(L)'
;PKERRGRGAAKPPLKELGPDPASGKPMIVKEGRFGPYVTDGETNASLRRGDDPVSITVERGAELLADRRSRGPAPKKKARTRRSAA
;
A
#
# COMPACT_ATOMS: atom_id res chain seq x y z
N PRO A 1 17.99 -15.93 13.48
CA PRO A 1 18.21 -14.67 12.71
C PRO A 1 17.00 -14.35 11.82
N LYS A 2 16.09 -13.46 12.27
CA LYS A 2 15.00 -12.97 11.41
C LYS A 2 15.62 -12.05 10.35
N GLU A 3 15.84 -12.63 9.18
CA GLU A 3 16.33 -11.96 7.99
C GLU A 3 15.61 -10.61 7.85
N ARG A 4 16.38 -9.53 8.06
CA ARG A 4 15.91 -8.18 7.77
C ARG A 4 15.79 -8.12 6.27
N ARG A 5 14.60 -8.51 5.77
CA ARG A 5 14.23 -8.52 4.35
C ARG A 5 14.70 -7.18 3.78
N GLY A 6 15.81 -7.26 3.05
CA GLY A 6 16.50 -6.11 2.53
C GLY A 6 15.52 -5.27 1.72
N ARG A 7 15.83 -3.98 1.63
CA ARG A 7 15.21 -3.03 0.72
C ARG A 7 15.44 -3.54 -0.71
N GLY A 8 14.66 -4.52 -1.14
CA GLY A 8 14.65 -5.01 -2.51
C GLY A 8 14.32 -3.84 -3.41
N ALA A 9 15.06 -3.72 -4.51
CA ALA A 9 14.79 -2.75 -5.56
C ALA A 9 13.28 -2.71 -5.84
N ALA A 10 12.73 -1.50 -6.00
CA ALA A 10 11.32 -1.34 -6.35
C ALA A 10 11.06 -2.16 -7.61
N LYS A 11 10.42 -3.32 -7.44
CA LYS A 11 10.03 -4.17 -8.56
C LYS A 11 9.08 -3.37 -9.44
N PRO A 12 9.11 -3.61 -10.77
CA PRO A 12 8.18 -2.96 -11.67
C PRO A 12 6.74 -3.09 -11.17
N PRO A 13 5.87 -2.08 -11.41
CA PRO A 13 4.48 -2.16 -11.03
C PRO A 13 3.87 -3.45 -11.56
N LEU A 14 3.21 -4.20 -10.69
CA LEU A 14 2.66 -5.52 -11.00
C LEU A 14 1.49 -5.39 -11.98
N LYS A 15 0.69 -4.32 -11.84
CA LYS A 15 -0.46 -4.06 -12.68
C LYS A 15 -0.92 -2.60 -12.58
N GLU A 16 -1.34 -2.02 -13.69
CA GLU A 16 -2.06 -0.75 -13.71
C GLU A 16 -3.56 -1.05 -13.84
N LEU A 17 -4.36 -0.55 -12.90
CA LEU A 17 -5.81 -0.78 -12.85
C LEU A 17 -6.60 0.35 -13.54
N GLY A 18 -5.95 1.47 -13.85
CA GLY A 18 -6.62 2.64 -14.43
C GLY A 18 -7.30 3.52 -13.37
N PRO A 19 -8.19 4.45 -13.77
CA PRO A 19 -8.77 5.42 -12.86
C PRO A 19 -9.75 4.78 -11.87
N ASP A 20 -9.62 5.17 -10.61
CA ASP A 20 -10.55 4.84 -9.53
C ASP A 20 -11.93 5.47 -9.80
N PRO A 21 -13.04 4.72 -9.85
CA PRO A 21 -14.38 5.31 -10.00
C PRO A 21 -14.78 6.22 -8.83
N ALA A 22 -14.17 6.06 -7.64
CA ALA A 22 -14.50 6.87 -6.47
C ALA A 22 -13.76 8.22 -6.41
N SER A 23 -12.54 8.31 -6.95
CA SER A 23 -11.70 9.53 -6.90
C SER A 23 -11.22 10.05 -8.25
N GLY A 24 -11.39 9.28 -9.32
CA GLY A 24 -10.84 9.56 -10.65
C GLY A 24 -9.32 9.41 -10.77
N LYS A 25 -8.62 8.99 -9.72
CA LYS A 25 -7.15 8.92 -9.70
C LYS A 25 -6.61 7.61 -10.30
N PRO A 26 -5.46 7.63 -11.00
CA PRO A 26 -4.89 6.42 -11.60
C PRO A 26 -4.37 5.46 -10.53
N MET A 27 -4.88 4.23 -10.52
CA MET A 27 -4.52 3.19 -9.57
C MET A 27 -3.48 2.23 -10.14
N ILE A 28 -2.45 1.96 -9.34
CA ILE A 28 -1.34 1.09 -9.69
C ILE A 28 -1.08 0.11 -8.56
N VAL A 29 -0.89 -1.16 -8.88
CA VAL A 29 -0.49 -2.23 -7.97
C VAL A 29 1.03 -2.37 -8.00
N LYS A 30 1.67 -2.32 -6.83
CA LYS A 30 3.12 -2.43 -6.67
C LYS A 30 3.47 -3.46 -5.59
N GLU A 31 4.63 -4.09 -5.72
CA GLU A 31 5.16 -4.97 -4.67
C GLU A 31 5.95 -4.15 -3.64
N GLY A 32 5.50 -4.14 -2.38
CA GLY A 32 6.14 -3.40 -1.29
C GLY A 32 6.78 -4.30 -0.24
N ARG A 33 7.47 -3.69 0.75
CA ARG A 33 8.16 -4.43 1.84
C ARG A 33 7.23 -5.35 2.64
N PHE A 34 5.95 -5.00 2.68
CA PHE A 34 4.91 -5.70 3.45
C PHE A 34 4.02 -6.60 2.58
N GLY A 35 4.31 -6.71 1.29
CA GLY A 35 3.46 -7.36 0.30
C GLY A 35 2.94 -6.39 -0.75
N PRO A 36 2.12 -6.89 -1.70
CA PRO A 36 1.52 -6.08 -2.74
C PRO A 36 0.56 -5.04 -2.16
N TYR A 37 0.55 -3.86 -2.77
CA TYR A 37 -0.33 -2.75 -2.41
C TYR A 37 -0.81 -2.01 -3.66
N VAL A 38 -2.01 -1.45 -3.58
CA VAL A 38 -2.54 -0.50 -4.56
C VAL A 38 -2.26 0.92 -4.09
N THR A 39 -1.90 1.79 -5.03
CA THR A 39 -1.64 3.20 -4.81
C THR A 39 -2.32 4.03 -5.88
N ASP A 40 -2.97 5.12 -5.48
CA ASP A 40 -3.48 6.16 -6.38
C ASP A 40 -2.55 7.40 -6.44
N GLY A 41 -1.34 7.29 -5.87
CA GLY A 41 -0.38 8.37 -5.68
C GLY A 41 -0.50 9.11 -4.35
N GLU A 42 -1.67 9.08 -3.69
CA GLU A 42 -1.93 9.81 -2.44
C GLU A 42 -2.24 8.86 -1.28
N THR A 43 -3.14 7.93 -1.52
CA THR A 43 -3.58 6.85 -0.66
C THR A 43 -2.91 5.54 -1.08
N ASN A 44 -2.41 4.81 -0.09
CA ASN A 44 -1.80 3.50 -0.28
C ASN A 44 -2.58 2.47 0.55
N ALA A 45 -3.10 1.45 -0.11
CA ALA A 45 -3.82 0.35 0.53
C ALA A 45 -3.15 -0.99 0.22
N SER A 46 -2.79 -1.74 1.26
CA SER A 46 -2.23 -3.09 1.09
C SER A 46 -3.31 -4.06 0.63
N LEU A 47 -2.97 -4.96 -0.29
CA LEU A 47 -3.86 -6.05 -0.69
C LEU A 47 -4.08 -6.98 0.51
N ARG A 48 -5.30 -7.52 0.67
CA ARG A 48 -5.60 -8.45 1.77
C ARG A 48 -5.09 -9.85 1.41
N ARG A 49 -4.96 -10.72 2.43
CA ARG A 49 -4.63 -12.13 2.19
C ARG A 49 -5.75 -12.78 1.38
N GLY A 50 -5.44 -13.14 0.14
CA GLY A 50 -6.39 -13.71 -0.82
C GLY A 50 -6.59 -12.85 -2.07
N ASP A 51 -6.23 -11.56 -2.05
CA ASP A 51 -6.21 -10.75 -3.25
C ASP A 51 -4.89 -11.01 -4.01
N ASP A 52 -4.98 -11.49 -5.25
CA ASP A 52 -3.83 -11.68 -6.11
C ASP A 52 -3.51 -10.37 -6.87
N PRO A 53 -2.26 -9.86 -6.83
CA PRO A 53 -1.92 -8.58 -7.42
C PRO A 53 -2.01 -8.54 -8.95
N VAL A 54 -2.01 -9.70 -9.61
CA VAL A 54 -2.12 -9.80 -11.06
C VAL A 54 -3.59 -9.93 -11.47
N SER A 55 -4.42 -10.62 -10.67
CA SER A 55 -5.84 -10.83 -10.96
C SER A 55 -6.79 -9.81 -10.34
N ILE A 56 -6.30 -8.91 -9.47
CA ILE A 56 -7.14 -7.90 -8.82
C ILE A 56 -7.81 -6.99 -9.86
N THR A 57 -9.08 -6.67 -9.61
CA THR A 57 -9.91 -5.81 -10.47
C THR A 57 -9.84 -4.34 -10.04
N VAL A 58 -10.26 -3.46 -10.94
CA VAL A 58 -10.35 -2.01 -10.68
C VAL A 58 -11.25 -1.72 -9.49
N GLU A 59 -12.42 -2.35 -9.44
CA GLU A 59 -13.39 -2.20 -8.34
C GLU A 59 -12.79 -2.63 -7.01
N ARG A 60 -12.08 -3.77 -6.99
CA ARG A 60 -11.45 -4.25 -5.75
C ARG A 60 -10.33 -3.33 -5.27
N GLY A 61 -9.52 -2.81 -6.18
CA GLY A 61 -8.50 -1.80 -5.86
C GLY A 61 -9.11 -0.51 -5.32
N ALA A 62 -10.20 -0.05 -5.96
CA ALA A 62 -10.97 1.12 -5.55
C ALA A 62 -11.57 0.97 -4.16
N GLU A 63 -12.17 -0.19 -3.86
CA GLU A 63 -12.69 -0.51 -2.52
C GLU A 63 -11.62 -0.40 -1.43
N LEU A 64 -10.44 -0.99 -1.68
CA LEU A 64 -9.34 -0.96 -0.71
C LEU A 64 -8.84 0.46 -0.45
N LEU A 65 -8.76 1.28 -1.50
CA LEU A 65 -8.38 2.68 -1.38
C LEU A 65 -9.48 3.50 -0.69
N ALA A 66 -10.75 3.27 -1.02
CA ALA A 66 -11.89 3.94 -0.41
C ALA A 66 -11.99 3.64 1.10
N ASP A 67 -11.87 2.37 1.51
CA ASP A 67 -11.81 1.97 2.93
C ASP A 67 -10.64 2.65 3.63
N ARG A 68 -9.48 2.76 2.96
CA ARG A 68 -8.31 3.44 3.52
C ARG A 68 -8.50 4.95 3.64
N ARG A 69 -9.13 5.61 2.66
CA ARG A 69 -9.47 7.05 2.71
C ARG A 69 -10.48 7.32 3.82
N SER A 70 -11.51 6.49 3.94
CA SER A 70 -12.55 6.61 4.97
C SER A 70 -11.99 6.45 6.39
N ARG A 71 -11.05 5.52 6.59
CA ARG A 71 -10.37 5.33 7.89
C ARG A 71 -9.40 6.46 8.27
N GLY A 72 -9.10 7.36 7.34
CA GLY A 72 -8.14 8.44 7.53
C GLY A 72 -6.68 7.97 7.57
N PRO A 73 -5.73 8.91 7.50
CA PRO A 73 -4.31 8.57 7.60
C PRO A 73 -4.03 7.93 8.95
N ALA A 74 -3.40 6.74 8.94
CA ALA A 74 -2.98 6.09 10.17
C ALA A 74 -2.16 7.09 11.01
N PRO A 75 -2.51 7.32 12.29
CA PRO A 75 -1.81 8.30 13.11
C PRO A 75 -0.33 7.93 13.13
N LYS A 76 0.52 8.84 12.63
CA LYS A 76 1.97 8.69 12.77
C LYS A 76 2.26 8.64 14.27
N LYS A 77 2.43 7.45 14.83
CA LYS A 77 2.96 7.30 16.19
C LYS A 77 4.30 8.03 16.20
N LYS A 78 4.35 9.21 16.82
CA LYS A 78 5.60 9.92 17.10
C LYS A 78 6.54 8.90 17.75
N ALA A 79 7.62 8.56 17.07
CA ALA A 79 8.63 7.69 17.62
C ALA A 79 9.10 8.33 18.93
N ARG A 80 8.80 7.71 20.07
CA ARG A 80 9.33 8.14 21.36
C ARG A 80 10.83 7.91 21.31
N THR A 81 11.58 8.97 21.01
CA THR A 81 13.04 8.96 21.11
C THR A 81 13.38 8.48 22.53
N ARG A 82 13.91 7.25 22.64
CA ARG A 82 14.54 6.82 23.88
C ARG A 82 15.91 7.46 23.86
N ARG A 83 16.03 8.61 24.51
CA ARG A 83 17.32 9.21 24.85
C ARG A 83 18.02 8.20 25.75
N SER A 84 18.98 7.48 25.20
CA SER A 84 19.97 6.70 25.94
C SER A 84 20.76 7.71 26.78
N ALA A 85 20.61 7.62 28.10
CA ALA A 85 21.45 8.32 29.06
C ALA A 85 22.75 7.53 29.28
N ALA A 86 23.81 8.29 29.56
CA ALA A 86 25.20 7.89 29.72
C ALA A 86 25.46 6.80 30.75
#